data_AF-A0A7X2KXB0-F1
#
_entry.id   AF-A0A7X2KXB0-F1
#
_cell.length_a   1.000
_cell.length_b   1.000
_cell.length_c   1.000
_cell.angle_alpha   90.00
_cell.angle_beta   90.00
_cell.angle_gamma   90.00
#
_symmetry.space_group_name_H-M   'P 1'
#
loop_
_entity.id
_entity.type
_entity.pdbx_description
1 polymer ?
#
loop_
_entity_poly.entity_id
_entity_poly.type
_entity_poly.pdbx_seq_one_letter_code
_entity_poly.pdbx_strand_id
1 'polypeptide(L)'
;METLNDIKKILINVGLYQGFDLTDPKVSEEVNHETANMKWIKDYTSDGNWDNEFKEDLKNFLDYMEVCQLALNDKNFKIASNALFMAMIYAGNLSLIFDSIKTDISTLLSAEYKKNSFSWPSLDE
;
A
#
# COMPACT_ATOMS: atom_id res chain seq x y z
N MET A 1 6.72 -5.68 16.30
CA MET A 1 6.33 -5.37 14.91
C MET A 1 5.99 -3.89 14.92
N GLU A 2 6.85 -3.07 14.35
CA GLU A 2 6.84 -1.63 14.60
C GLU A 2 6.59 -0.80 13.35
N THR A 3 6.79 -1.38 12.15
CA THR A 3 6.75 -0.61 10.89
C THR A 3 6.04 -1.36 9.75
N LEU A 4 5.72 -0.66 8.65
CA LEU A 4 5.12 -1.26 7.45
C LEU A 4 6.09 -2.23 6.77
N ASN A 5 7.40 -1.98 6.82
CA ASN A 5 8.39 -2.92 6.31
C ASN A 5 8.46 -4.22 7.14
N ASP A 6 8.15 -4.19 8.43
CA ASP A 6 8.00 -5.43 9.21
C ASP A 6 6.77 -6.23 8.75
N ILE A 7 5.65 -5.56 8.45
CA ILE A 7 4.45 -6.19 7.88
C ILE A 7 4.80 -6.85 6.54
N LYS A 8 5.48 -6.12 5.65
CA LYS A 8 5.93 -6.64 4.34
C LYS A 8 6.66 -7.97 4.48
N LYS A 9 7.61 -8.10 5.43
CA LYS A 9 8.35 -9.34 5.68
C LYS A 9 7.43 -10.52 6.08
N ILE A 10 6.41 -10.25 6.89
CA ILE A 10 5.46 -11.30 7.29
C ILE A 10 4.60 -11.73 6.12
N LEU A 11 4.13 -10.79 5.29
CA LEU A 11 3.33 -11.11 4.11
C LEU A 11 4.14 -11.94 3.09
N ILE A 12 5.42 -11.61 2.90
CA ILE A 12 6.35 -12.44 2.11
C ILE A 12 6.41 -13.86 2.68
N ASN A 13 6.59 -14.01 3.99
CA ASN A 13 6.63 -15.33 4.63
C ASN A 13 5.33 -16.12 4.47
N VAL A 14 4.16 -15.46 4.51
CA VAL A 14 2.87 -16.10 4.23
C VAL A 14 2.84 -16.63 2.78
N GLY A 15 3.34 -15.85 1.82
CA GLY A 15 3.51 -16.30 0.43
C GLY A 15 4.41 -17.54 0.31
N LEU A 16 5.51 -17.59 1.06
CA LEU A 16 6.42 -18.74 1.06
C LEU A 16 5.72 -20.04 1.51
N TYR A 17 4.83 -19.99 2.51
CA TYR A 17 4.01 -21.16 2.89
C TYR A 17 3.09 -21.63 1.75
N GLN A 18 2.63 -20.71 0.90
CA GLN A 18 1.80 -20.98 -0.27
C GLN A 18 2.61 -21.38 -1.52
N GLY A 19 3.94 -21.42 -1.42
CA GLY A 19 4.85 -21.94 -2.44
C GLY A 19 5.31 -20.90 -3.47
N PHE A 20 5.24 -19.61 -3.16
CA PHE A 20 5.80 -18.56 -4.02
C PHE A 20 6.58 -17.53 -3.19
N ASP A 21 7.57 -16.89 -3.81
CA ASP A 21 8.38 -15.84 -3.19
C ASP A 21 8.00 -14.49 -3.80
N LEU A 22 7.39 -13.61 -2.99
CA LEU A 22 6.99 -12.27 -3.42
C LEU A 22 8.18 -11.33 -3.63
N THR A 23 9.39 -11.68 -3.19
CA THR A 23 10.57 -10.86 -3.47
C THR A 23 11.08 -11.01 -4.91
N ASP A 24 10.64 -12.04 -5.64
CA ASP A 24 10.91 -12.20 -7.07
C ASP A 24 9.94 -11.33 -7.89
N PRO A 25 10.42 -10.33 -8.65
CA PRO A 25 9.59 -9.49 -9.51
C PRO A 25 8.72 -10.29 -10.48
N LYS A 26 9.17 -11.46 -10.94
CA LYS A 26 8.38 -12.32 -11.85
C LYS A 26 7.11 -12.86 -11.20
N VAL A 27 7.05 -12.86 -9.87
CA VAL A 27 5.89 -13.27 -9.08
C VAL A 27 5.08 -12.04 -8.68
N SER A 28 5.71 -11.04 -8.07
CA SER A 28 5.01 -9.87 -7.51
C SER A 28 4.47 -8.92 -8.58
N GLU A 29 5.14 -8.80 -9.73
CA GLU A 29 4.73 -7.91 -10.83
C GLU A 29 3.98 -8.66 -11.93
N GLU A 30 3.63 -9.94 -11.71
CA GLU A 30 2.88 -10.73 -12.68
C GLU A 30 1.46 -10.16 -12.86
N VAL A 31 1.08 -9.94 -14.12
CA VAL A 31 -0.27 -9.51 -14.48
C VAL A 31 -1.22 -10.69 -14.44
N ASN A 32 -2.37 -10.52 -13.78
CA ASN A 32 -3.51 -11.39 -13.95
C ASN A 32 -4.18 -11.09 -15.30
N HIS A 33 -3.99 -11.97 -16.28
CA HIS A 33 -4.52 -11.77 -17.63
C HIS A 33 -6.05 -11.78 -17.73
N GLU A 34 -6.77 -12.31 -16.75
CA GLU A 34 -8.24 -12.30 -16.73
C GLU A 34 -8.79 -10.92 -16.34
N THR A 35 -8.11 -10.21 -15.45
CA THR A 35 -8.53 -8.89 -14.96
C THR A 35 -7.73 -7.73 -15.55
N ALA A 36 -6.65 -8.04 -16.29
CA ALA A 36 -5.65 -7.11 -16.80
C ALA A 36 -4.94 -6.26 -15.71
N ASN A 37 -5.03 -6.65 -14.44
CA ASN A 37 -4.40 -5.97 -13.30
C ASN A 37 -3.20 -6.76 -12.77
N MET A 38 -2.31 -6.11 -12.02
CA MET A 38 -1.28 -6.83 -11.25
C MET A 38 -1.95 -7.75 -10.21
N LYS A 39 -1.38 -8.94 -10.01
CA LYS A 39 -1.84 -9.86 -8.95
C LYS A 39 -1.59 -9.32 -7.55
N TRP A 40 -0.52 -8.54 -7.39
CA TRP A 40 -0.09 -7.93 -6.15
C TRP A 40 0.04 -6.42 -6.35
N ILE A 41 -0.50 -5.64 -5.42
CA ILE A 41 -0.55 -4.18 -5.56
C ILE A 41 0.72 -3.55 -4.99
N LYS A 42 1.18 -4.03 -3.84
CA LYS A 42 2.36 -3.46 -3.19
C LYS A 42 3.66 -3.99 -3.80
N ASP A 43 4.71 -3.17 -3.73
CA ASP A 43 6.06 -3.57 -4.10
C ASP A 43 6.70 -4.46 -3.01
N TYR A 44 6.88 -5.74 -3.33
CA TYR A 44 7.51 -6.72 -2.44
C TYR A 44 9.01 -6.94 -2.71
N THR A 45 9.58 -6.30 -3.73
CA THR A 45 11.00 -6.44 -4.09
C THR A 45 11.93 -5.87 -3.03
N SER A 46 13.23 -6.11 -3.14
CA SER A 46 14.22 -5.57 -2.18
C SER A 46 14.27 -4.04 -2.15
N ASP A 47 13.89 -3.39 -3.25
CA ASP A 47 14.00 -1.95 -3.41
C ASP A 47 12.79 -1.22 -2.81
N GLY A 48 11.64 -1.90 -2.73
CA GLY A 48 10.41 -1.36 -2.16
C GLY A 48 10.51 -1.09 -0.66
N ASN A 49 10.16 0.14 -0.26
CA ASN A 49 10.20 0.60 1.13
C ASN A 49 8.88 1.29 1.52
N TRP A 50 7.97 0.53 2.13
CA TRP A 50 6.61 1.00 2.41
C TRP A 50 6.56 2.09 3.49
N ASP A 51 7.51 2.07 4.43
CA ASP A 51 7.63 3.13 5.43
C ASP A 51 8.03 4.47 4.79
N ASN A 52 8.87 4.45 3.76
CA ASN A 52 9.28 5.65 3.04
C ASN A 52 8.13 6.20 2.19
N GLU A 53 7.41 5.35 1.45
CA GLU A 53 6.20 5.75 0.70
C GLU A 53 5.21 6.46 1.61
N PHE A 54 4.89 5.86 2.77
CA PHE A 54 3.99 6.47 3.75
C PHE A 54 4.51 7.80 4.29
N LYS A 55 5.79 7.88 4.65
CA LYS A 55 6.39 9.11 5.19
C LYS A 55 6.42 10.24 4.15
N GLU A 56 6.68 9.93 2.89
CA GLU A 56 6.70 10.91 1.81
C GLU A 56 5.31 11.51 1.59
N ASP A 57 4.29 10.66 1.43
CA ASP A 57 2.91 11.12 1.27
C ASP A 57 2.40 11.88 2.50
N LEU A 58 2.74 11.42 3.71
CA LEU A 58 2.37 12.10 4.95
C LEU A 58 3.04 13.47 5.06
N LYS A 59 4.33 13.57 4.72
CA LYS A 59 5.04 14.84 4.71
C LYS A 59 4.39 15.81 3.74
N ASN A 60 4.13 15.37 2.51
CA ASN A 60 3.48 16.22 1.50
C ASN A 60 2.08 16.67 1.97
N PHE A 61 1.28 15.76 2.53
CA PHE A 61 -0.01 16.10 3.12
C PHE A 61 0.10 17.23 4.16
N LEU A 62 1.01 17.08 5.12
CA LEU A 62 1.19 18.05 6.20
C LEU A 62 1.75 19.38 5.70
N ASP A 63 2.71 19.36 4.78
CA ASP A 63 3.29 20.57 4.17
C ASP A 63 2.20 21.41 3.48
N TYR A 64 1.30 20.77 2.72
CA TYR A 64 0.19 21.48 2.08
C TYR A 64 -0.84 22.01 3.08
N MET A 65 -1.09 21.29 4.17
CA MET A 65 -1.95 21.78 5.25
C MET A 65 -1.34 23.00 5.96
N GLU A 66 -0.02 23.02 6.16
CA GLU A 66 0.70 24.18 6.70
C GLU A 66 0.61 25.39 5.76
N VAL A 67 0.87 25.20 4.46
CA VAL A 67 0.72 26.26 3.45
C VAL A 67 -0.71 26.80 3.42
N CYS A 68 -1.71 25.92 3.56
CA CYS A 68 -3.12 26.33 3.64
C CYS A 68 -3.36 27.27 4.83
N GLN A 69 -2.86 26.92 6.02
CA GLN A 69 -3.02 27.74 7.21
C GLN A 69 -2.31 29.09 7.08
N LEU A 70 -1.08 29.11 6.53
CA LEU A 70 -0.35 30.35 6.27
C LEU A 70 -1.12 31.26 5.29
N ALA A 71 -1.63 30.68 4.20
CA ALA A 71 -2.42 31.42 3.21
C ALA A 71 -3.72 31.99 3.78
N LEU A 72 -4.38 31.29 4.71
CA LEU A 72 -5.56 31.81 5.42
C LEU A 72 -5.21 33.00 6.30
N ASN A 73 -4.08 32.96 7.01
CA ASN A 73 -3.60 34.08 7.84
C ASN A 73 -3.35 35.34 6.99
N ASP A 74 -2.82 35.16 5.77
CA ASP A 74 -2.58 36.23 4.80
C ASP A 74 -3.83 36.64 4.00
N LYS A 75 -4.99 36.05 4.29
CA LYS A 75 -6.26 36.23 3.55
C LYS A 75 -6.14 35.89 2.05
N ASN A 76 -5.19 35.04 1.68
CA ASN A 76 -4.99 34.57 0.32
C ASN A 76 -5.77 33.27 0.06
N PHE A 77 -7.07 33.42 -0.18
CA PHE A 77 -7.99 32.28 -0.36
C PHE A 77 -7.71 31.43 -1.61
N LYS A 78 -7.05 31.98 -2.63
CA LYS A 78 -6.67 31.21 -3.83
C LYS A 78 -5.60 30.17 -3.50
N ILE A 79 -4.55 30.60 -2.78
CA ILE A 79 -3.50 29.68 -2.34
C ILE A 79 -4.07 28.70 -1.32
N ALA A 80 -4.86 29.15 -0.35
CA ALA A 80 -5.48 28.26 0.63
C ALA A 80 -6.34 27.17 -0.04
N SER A 81 -7.18 27.53 -1.01
CA SER A 81 -8.01 26.56 -1.73
C SER A 81 -7.19 25.56 -2.54
N ASN A 82 -6.12 26.00 -3.21
CA ASN A 82 -5.25 25.09 -3.96
C ASN A 82 -4.45 24.17 -3.03
N ALA A 83 -3.91 24.70 -1.94
CA ALA A 83 -3.17 23.93 -0.94
C ALA A 83 -4.07 22.86 -0.28
N LEU A 84 -5.31 23.22 0.08
CA LEU A 84 -6.29 22.26 0.60
C LEU A 84 -6.65 21.18 -0.42
N PHE A 85 -6.80 21.55 -1.69
CA PHE A 85 -7.02 20.57 -2.76
C PHE A 85 -5.84 19.60 -2.90
N MET A 86 -4.60 20.09 -2.87
CA MET A 86 -3.41 19.25 -2.92
C MET A 86 -3.31 18.34 -1.68
N ALA A 87 -3.58 18.85 -0.48
CA ALA A 87 -3.65 18.03 0.72
C ALA A 87 -4.71 16.91 0.58
N MET A 88 -5.87 17.19 -0.02
CA MET A 88 -6.88 16.15 -0.27
C MET A 88 -6.36 15.03 -1.21
N ILE A 89 -5.53 15.36 -2.21
CA ILE A 89 -4.89 14.35 -3.07
C ILE A 89 -3.97 13.44 -2.24
N TYR A 90 -3.10 14.01 -1.41
CA TYR A 90 -2.20 13.21 -0.56
C TYR A 90 -2.95 12.42 0.53
N ALA A 91 -4.07 12.92 1.03
CA ALA A 91 -4.96 12.13 1.89
C ALA A 91 -5.50 10.89 1.16
N GLY A 92 -5.83 11.04 -0.13
CA GLY A 92 -6.17 9.93 -1.02
C GLY A 92 -5.03 8.91 -1.17
N ASN A 93 -3.80 9.38 -1.40
CA ASN A 93 -2.63 8.50 -1.48
C ASN A 93 -2.39 7.74 -0.17
N LEU A 94 -2.48 8.41 0.97
CA LEU A 94 -2.37 7.78 2.29
C LEU A 94 -3.42 6.69 2.50
N SER A 95 -4.66 6.91 2.07
CA SER A 95 -5.71 5.88 2.08
C SER A 95 -5.32 4.70 1.19
N LEU A 96 -4.87 5.00 -0.04
CA LEU A 96 -4.49 4.00 -1.03
C LEU A 96 -3.37 3.07 -0.53
N ILE A 97 -2.42 3.57 0.26
CA ILE A 97 -1.37 2.72 0.87
C ILE A 97 -1.99 1.57 1.67
N PHE A 98 -2.93 1.87 2.57
CA PHE A 98 -3.55 0.87 3.43
C PHE A 98 -4.56 -0.01 2.68
N ASP A 99 -5.32 0.57 1.74
CA ASP A 99 -6.23 -0.19 0.88
C ASP A 99 -5.49 -1.21 0.00
N SER A 100 -4.30 -0.85 -0.49
CA SER A 100 -3.43 -1.75 -1.26
C SER A 100 -2.94 -2.92 -0.39
N ILE A 101 -2.45 -2.63 0.83
CA ILE A 101 -2.02 -3.66 1.78
C ILE A 101 -3.19 -4.59 2.14
N LYS A 102 -4.38 -4.02 2.39
CA LYS A 102 -5.60 -4.79 2.69
C LYS A 102 -5.97 -5.73 1.56
N THR A 103 -5.84 -5.27 0.31
CA THR A 103 -6.15 -6.09 -0.86
C THR A 103 -5.19 -7.27 -0.97
N ASP A 104 -3.88 -7.05 -0.85
CA ASP A 104 -2.89 -8.13 -0.88
C ASP A 104 -3.06 -9.13 0.27
N ILE A 105 -3.40 -8.66 1.48
CA ILE A 105 -3.76 -9.54 2.61
C ILE A 105 -4.97 -10.41 2.24
N SER A 106 -5.98 -9.83 1.60
CA SER A 106 -7.18 -10.56 1.18
C SER A 106 -6.82 -11.65 0.15
N THR A 107 -5.93 -11.35 -0.79
CA THR A 107 -5.38 -12.31 -1.75
C THR A 107 -4.59 -13.45 -1.07
N LEU A 108 -3.79 -13.15 -0.02
CA LEU A 108 -3.11 -14.19 0.75
C LEU A 108 -4.09 -15.06 1.56
N LEU A 109 -5.16 -14.47 2.09
CA LEU A 109 -6.20 -15.19 2.82
C LEU A 109 -7.03 -16.11 1.92
N SER A 110 -7.31 -15.70 0.67
CA SER A 110 -7.99 -16.57 -0.31
C SER A 110 -7.09 -17.72 -0.79
N ALA A 111 -5.76 -17.55 -0.66
CA ALA A 111 -4.75 -18.45 -1.20
C ALA A 111 -4.95 -18.76 -2.70
N GLU A 112 -5.49 -17.78 -3.44
CA GLU A 112 -5.89 -17.92 -4.85
C GLU A 112 -4.72 -18.20 -5.79
N TYR A 113 -3.53 -17.68 -5.48
CA TYR A 113 -2.32 -17.82 -6.29
C TYR A 113 -1.32 -18.88 -5.78
N LYS A 114 -1.72 -19.71 -4.79
CA LYS A 114 -0.86 -20.76 -4.24
C LYS A 114 -0.31 -21.69 -5.33
N LYS A 115 0.94 -22.11 -5.17
CA LYS A 115 1.64 -23.03 -6.08
C LYS A 115 1.77 -24.45 -5.53
N ASN A 116 1.34 -24.66 -4.29
CA ASN A 116 1.35 -25.95 -3.61
C ASN A 116 -0.06 -26.28 -3.06
N SER A 117 -0.15 -27.37 -2.30
CA SER A 117 -1.41 -27.82 -1.68
C SER A 117 -1.75 -27.10 -0.37
N PHE A 118 -1.17 -25.93 -0.10
CA PHE A 118 -1.48 -25.14 1.09
C PHE A 118 -2.98 -24.87 1.17
N SER A 119 -3.53 -24.96 2.37
CA SER A 119 -4.89 -24.52 2.66
C SER A 119 -4.89 -23.96 4.06
N TRP A 120 -5.52 -22.80 4.24
CA TRP A 120 -5.85 -22.35 5.58
C TRP A 120 -6.75 -23.40 6.25
N PRO A 121 -6.55 -23.68 7.55
CA PRO A 121 -7.52 -24.46 8.32
C PRO A 121 -8.89 -23.78 8.28
N SER A 122 -9.97 -24.57 8.21
CA SER A 122 -11.31 -23.99 8.44
C SER A 122 -11.40 -23.48 9.88
N LEU A 123 -12.03 -22.31 10.04
CA LEU A 123 -12.33 -21.69 11.33
C LEU A 123 -13.79 -21.91 11.75
N ASP A 124 -14.55 -22.72 10.99
CA ASP A 124 -15.93 -23.04 11.33
C ASP A 124 -15.97 -23.81 12.66
N GLU A 125 -16.58 -23.20 13.68
CA GLU A 125 -17.11 -23.87 14.88
C GLU A 125 -18.46 -24.55 14.57
#